data_AF-A0A5N9AU86-F1
#
_entry.id   AF-A0A5N9AU86-F1
#
_cell.length_a   1.000
_cell.length_b   1.000
_cell.length_c   1.000
_cell.angle_alpha   90.00
_cell.angle_beta   90.00
_cell.angle_gamma   90.00
#
_symmetry.space_group_name_H-M   'P 1'
#
loop_
_entity.id
_entity.type
_entity.pdbx_description
1 polymer ?
#
loop_
_entity_poly.entity_id
_entity_poly.type
_entity_poly.pdbx_seq_one_letter_code
_entity_poly.pdbx_strand_id
1 'polypeptide(L)' 'MPKALAYFRGDVVPIEEARVSVMTHALHYGTAVFEGIRGNWNESKGQLFIFRIKEHYQRLLQGCD' A
#
# COMPACT_ATOMS: atom_id res chain seq x y z
N MET A 1 -14.94 13.29 10.15
CA MET A 1 -13.60 12.66 10.06
C MET A 1 -13.26 12.49 8.59
N PRO A 2 -12.00 12.67 8.15
CA PRO A 2 -11.63 12.39 6.77
C PRO A 2 -11.95 10.94 6.42
N LYS A 3 -12.53 10.70 5.25
CA LYS A 3 -12.80 9.33 4.77
C LYS A 3 -11.46 8.66 4.46
N ALA A 4 -11.25 7.47 5.02
CA ALA A 4 -10.10 6.66 4.67
C ALA A 4 -10.27 6.10 3.25
N LEU A 5 -9.22 6.19 2.45
CA LEU A 5 -9.19 5.73 1.05
C LEU A 5 -8.14 4.63 0.90
N ALA A 6 -8.37 3.75 -0.07
CA ALA A 6 -7.43 2.72 -0.49
C ALA A 6 -7.30 2.72 -2.01
N TYR A 7 -6.11 2.37 -2.52
CA TYR A 7 -5.96 2.02 -3.93
C TYR A 7 -6.18 0.51 -4.08
N PHE A 8 -7.21 0.11 -4.82
CA PHE A 8 -7.61 -1.28 -4.95
C PHE A 8 -8.07 -1.57 -6.38
N ARG A 9 -7.46 -2.57 -7.02
CA ARG A 9 -7.82 -3.05 -8.39
C ARG A 9 -7.82 -1.99 -9.50
N GLY A 10 -6.96 -0.98 -9.41
CA GLY A 10 -6.81 0.05 -10.43
C GLY A 10 -7.41 1.40 -10.05
N ASP A 11 -8.20 1.46 -8.98
CA ASP A 11 -8.97 2.65 -8.60
C ASP A 11 -8.72 3.07 -7.15
N VAL A 12 -8.96 4.34 -6.85
CA VAL A 12 -9.02 4.86 -5.47
C VAL A 12 -10.45 4.75 -4.97
N VAL A 13 -10.66 3.93 -3.94
CA VAL A 13 -11.98 3.59 -3.38
C VAL A 13 -12.04 3.92 -1.88
N PRO A 14 -13.25 4.10 -1.30
CA PRO A 14 -13.44 4.06 0.15
C PRO A 14 -12.88 2.76 0.75
N ILE A 15 -12.25 2.84 1.93
CA ILE A 15 -11.57 1.68 2.53
C ILE A 15 -12.51 0.49 2.78
N GLU A 16 -13.79 0.74 3.04
CA GLU A 16 -14.83 -0.26 3.23
C GLU A 16 -15.13 -1.10 1.97
N GLU A 17 -14.77 -0.59 0.79
CA GLU A 17 -14.94 -1.25 -0.52
C GLU A 17 -13.72 -2.09 -0.92
N ALA A 18 -12.55 -1.84 -0.31
CA ALA A 18 -11.32 -2.60 -0.55
C ALA A 18 -11.37 -3.98 0.15
N ARG A 19 -12.20 -4.89 -0.36
CA ARG A 19 -12.54 -6.17 0.26
C ARG A 19 -11.88 -7.36 -0.45
N VAL A 20 -11.44 -8.35 0.33
CA VAL A 20 -10.99 -9.66 -0.16
C VAL A 20 -11.86 -10.77 0.42
N SER A 21 -11.93 -11.92 -0.26
CA SER A 21 -12.61 -13.11 0.28
C SER A 21 -11.88 -13.64 1.50
N VAL A 22 -12.63 -14.11 2.49
CA VAL A 22 -12.06 -14.87 3.63
C VAL A 22 -11.35 -16.14 3.18
N MET A 23 -11.66 -16.67 2.00
CA MET A 23 -10.98 -17.83 1.41
C MET A 23 -9.74 -17.46 0.59
N THR A 24 -9.30 -16.19 0.59
CA THR A 24 -8.12 -15.80 -0.19
C THR A 24 -6.88 -16.55 0.29
N HIS A 25 -6.11 -17.10 -0.64
CA HIS A 25 -4.95 -17.93 -0.35
C HIS A 25 -3.91 -17.19 0.51
N ALA A 26 -3.78 -15.88 0.32
CA ALA A 26 -2.91 -15.01 1.12
C ALA A 26 -3.20 -15.06 2.63
N LEU A 27 -4.46 -15.22 3.04
CA LEU A 27 -4.82 -15.29 4.47
C LEU A 27 -4.56 -16.66 5.09
N HIS A 28 -4.71 -17.73 4.31
CA HIS A 28 -4.56 -19.10 4.81
C HIS A 28 -3.12 -19.61 4.74
N TYR A 29 -2.37 -19.15 3.74
CA TYR A 29 -1.06 -19.70 3.40
C TYR A 29 0.04 -18.63 3.28
N GLY A 30 -0.28 -17.36 3.57
CA GLY A 30 0.71 -16.29 3.57
C GLY A 30 1.31 -15.97 2.19
N THR A 31 0.65 -16.38 1.10
CA THR A 31 1.13 -16.13 -0.28
C THR A 31 0.85 -14.70 -0.71
N ALA A 32 1.54 -13.76 -0.08
CA ALA A 32 1.52 -12.35 -0.42
C ALA A 32 2.89 -11.75 -0.15
N VAL A 33 3.25 -10.76 -0.95
CA VAL A 33 4.34 -9.85 -0.66
C VAL A 33 3.80 -8.46 -0.42
N PHE A 34 4.45 -7.72 0.47
CA PHE A 34 4.02 -6.37 0.84
C PHE A 34 5.24 -5.49 1.09
N GLU A 35 5.01 -4.19 1.03
CA GLU A 35 6.01 -3.17 1.35
C GLU A 35 5.43 -2.15 2.33
N GLY A 36 6.28 -1.68 3.24
CA GLY A 36 5.98 -0.56 4.12
C GLY A 36 6.74 0.68 3.66
N ILE A 37 6.04 1.69 3.14
CA ILE A 37 6.64 2.93 2.64
C ILE A 37 6.26 4.09 3.55
N ARG A 38 7.24 4.85 4.03
CA ARG A 38 7.01 6.01 4.89
C ARG A 38 6.95 7.30 4.06
N GLY A 39 5.88 8.08 4.29
CA GLY A 39 5.79 9.49 3.91
C GLY A 39 5.99 10.37 5.14
N ASN A 40 6.91 11.34 5.07
CA ASN A 40 7.15 12.29 6.15
C ASN A 40 6.66 13.68 5.73
N TRP A 41 5.78 14.28 6.54
CA TRP A 41 5.31 15.65 6.33
C TRP A 41 6.38 16.64 6.78
N ASN A 42 6.70 17.59 5.91
CA ASN A 42 7.59 18.70 6.23
C ASN A 42 6.77 19.99 6.30
N GLU A 43 6.57 20.50 7.51
CA GLU A 43 5.76 21.70 7.75
C GLU A 43 6.33 22.96 7.09
N SER A 44 7.64 23.18 7.17
CA SER A 44 8.27 24.39 6.62
C SER A 44 8.21 24.44 5.09
N LYS A 45 8.15 23.29 4.43
CA LYS A 45 7.99 23.16 2.98
C LYS A 45 6.53 22.94 2.54
N GLY A 46 5.62 22.71 3.49
CA GLY A 46 4.23 22.34 3.19
C GLY A 46 4.11 21.12 2.27
N GLN A 47 5.02 20.15 2.40
CA GLN A 47 5.15 19.04 1.45
C GLN A 47 5.36 17.69 2.13
N LEU A 48 4.76 16.64 1.57
CA LEU A 48 5.00 15.26 1.93
C LEU A 48 6.19 14.70 1.13
N PHE A 49 7.15 14.08 1.81
CA PHE A 49 8.29 13.40 1.19
C PHE A 49 8.18 11.88 1.40
N ILE A 50 8.10 11.15 0.30
CA ILE A 50 8.09 9.68 0.32
C ILE A 50 9.53 9.18 0.26
N PHE A 51 9.94 8.36 1.23
CA PHE A 51 11.31 7.87 1.33
C PHE A 51 11.52 6.64 0.43
N ARG A 52 12.50 6.72 -0.49
CA ARG A 52 13.03 5.58 -1.28
C ARG A 52 11.97 4.76 -2.06
N ILE A 53 10.97 5.44 -2.64
CA ILE A 53 9.85 4.77 -3.32
C ILE A 53 10.29 3.80 -4.43
N LYS A 54 11.36 4.15 -5.17
CA LYS A 54 11.89 3.32 -6.26
C LYS A 54 12.43 2.01 -5.73
N GLU A 55 13.19 2.03 -4.65
CA GLU A 55 13.81 0.83 -4.08
C GLU A 55 12.78 -0.07 -3.38
N HIS A 56 11.78 0.51 -2.72
CA HIS A 56 10.64 -0.26 -2.21
C HIS A 56 9.90 -0.98 -3.34
N TYR A 57 9.62 -0.29 -4.45
CA TYR A 57 8.95 -0.90 -5.60
C TYR A 57 9.78 -2.03 -6.24
N GLN A 58 11.08 -1.83 -6.38
CA GLN A 58 11.98 -2.87 -6.90
C GLN A 58 12.02 -4.11 -6.00
N ARG A 59 12.08 -3.93 -4.68
CA ARG A 59 12.06 -5.05 -3.73
C ARG A 59 10.71 -5.77 -3.73
N LEU A 60 9.60 -5.05 -3.90
CA LEU A 60 8.28 -5.66 -4.06
C LEU A 60 8.25 -6.61 -5.26
N LEU A 61 8.75 -6.16 -6.42
CA LEU A 61 8.82 -6.99 -7.63
C LEU A 61 9.71 -8.22 -7.43
N GLN A 62 10.87 -8.07 -6.78
CA GLN A 62 11.76 -9.19 -6.45
C GLN A 62 11.11 -10.22 -5.52
N GLY A 63 10.16 -9.83 -4.69
CA GLY A 63 9.40 -10.76 -3.85
C GLY A 63 8.33 -11.55 -4.62
N CYS A 64 7.96 -11.09 -5.83
CA CYS A 64 7.02 -11.78 -6.70
C CYS A 64 7.68 -12.80 -7.64
N ASP A 65 9.00 -12.76 -7.76
CA ASP A 65 9.82 -13.71 -8.54
C ASP A 65 10.02 -15.03 -7.76
#